data_AF-A0A660HLT3-F1
#
_entry.id   AF-A0A660HLT3-F1
#
_cell.length_a   1.000
_cell.length_b   1.000
_cell.length_c   1.000
_cell.angle_alpha   90.00
_cell.angle_beta   90.00
_cell.angle_gamma   90.00
#
_symmetry.space_group_name_H-M   'P 1'
#
loop_
_entity.id
_entity.type
_entity.pdbx_description
1 polymer ?
#
loop_
_entity_poly.entity_id
_entity_poly.type
_entity_poly.pdbx_seq_one_letter_code
_entity_poly.pdbx_strand_id
1 'polypeptide(L)' 'MPKSLAGYGSSADNQDADKLLRRNSSNISKDRELLKKECQRLIKLNEIPLIKIAEKLFYQKKLSRADVIEIIKNYPLKK' A
#
# COMPACT_ATOMS: atom_id res chain seq x y z
N MET A 1 -4.59 -25.92 1.94
CA MET A 1 -4.33 -24.88 0.92
C MET A 1 -2.97 -25.16 0.27
N PRO A 2 -2.89 -25.32 -1.06
CA PRO A 2 -1.61 -25.46 -1.76
C PRO A 2 -0.75 -24.23 -1.54
N LYS A 3 0.52 -24.40 -1.12
CA LYS A 3 1.48 -23.29 -0.93
C LYS A 3 1.71 -22.47 -2.21
N SER A 4 1.40 -23.04 -3.38
CA SER A 4 1.50 -22.39 -4.70
C SER A 4 0.45 -21.31 -4.99
N LEU A 5 -0.61 -21.23 -4.18
CA LEU A 5 -1.68 -20.23 -4.33
C LEU A 5 -1.58 -19.08 -3.32
N ALA A 6 -0.67 -19.18 -2.36
CA ALA A 6 -0.31 -18.05 -1.53
C ALA A 6 0.61 -17.15 -2.36
N GLY A 7 0.09 -16.02 -2.87
CA GLY A 7 0.94 -15.01 -3.51
C GLY A 7 2.12 -14.68 -2.62
N TYR A 8 3.28 -14.40 -3.22
CA TYR A 8 4.53 -13.97 -2.56
C TYR A 8 4.36 -12.57 -1.94
N GLY A 9 3.39 -12.41 -1.03
CA GLY A 9 3.07 -11.15 -0.41
C GLY A 9 4.26 -10.58 0.35
N SER A 10 4.39 -9.26 0.27
CA SER A 10 5.28 -8.39 1.05
C SER A 10 6.79 -8.55 0.82
N SER A 11 7.29 -9.75 0.50
CA SER A 11 8.73 -10.02 0.40
C SER A 11 9.31 -9.59 -0.95
N ALA A 12 8.58 -9.85 -2.04
CA ALA A 12 8.97 -9.40 -3.38
C ALA A 12 8.90 -7.87 -3.50
N ASP A 13 7.81 -7.26 -3.03
CA ASP A 13 7.63 -5.80 -3.04
C ASP A 13 8.70 -5.07 -2.21
N ASN A 14 9.09 -5.63 -1.05
CA ASN A 14 10.19 -5.09 -0.26
C ASN A 14 11.53 -5.19 -1.00
N GLN A 15 11.81 -6.29 -1.71
CA GLN A 15 13.05 -6.44 -2.46
C GLN A 15 13.15 -5.45 -3.61
N ASP A 16 12.05 -5.19 -4.32
CA ASP A 16 12.01 -4.21 -5.41
C ASP A 16 12.15 -2.78 -4.89
N ALA A 17 11.49 -2.45 -3.77
CA ALA A 17 11.68 -1.16 -3.10
C ALA A 17 13.13 -0.98 -2.61
N ASP A 18 13.75 -2.03 -2.03
CA ASP A 18 15.15 -2.01 -1.59
C ASP A 18 16.12 -1.84 -2.78
N LYS A 19 15.82 -2.46 -3.93
CA LYS A 19 16.57 -2.27 -5.19
C LYS A 19 16.50 -0.84 -5.70
N LEU A 20 15.31 -0.23 -5.67
CA LEU A 20 15.11 1.15 -6.11
C LEU A 20 15.82 2.16 -5.20
N LEU A 21 15.79 1.93 -3.87
CA LEU A 21 16.51 2.73 -2.89
C LEU A 21 18.03 2.61 -3.07
N ARG A 22 18.56 1.40 -3.22
CA ARG A 22 20.00 1.16 -3.44
C ARG A 22 20.54 1.84 -4.71
N ARG A 23 19.73 1.98 -5.75
CA ARG A 23 20.13 2.61 -7.02
C ARG A 23 20.17 4.13 -6.98
N ASN A 24 19.41 4.76 -6.09
CA ASN A 24 19.18 6.21 -6.13
C ASN A 24 19.58 6.94 -4.83
N SER A 25 19.97 6.20 -3.79
CA SER A 25 20.26 6.76 -2.46
C SER A 25 21.75 6.72 -2.13
N SER A 26 22.28 7.85 -1.66
CA SER A 26 23.61 7.94 -1.04
C SER A 26 23.62 7.49 0.43
N ASN A 27 22.44 7.31 1.05
CA ASN A 27 22.28 6.78 2.41
C ASN A 27 20.96 6.00 2.54
N ILE A 28 21.02 4.72 2.17
CA ILE A 28 19.87 3.81 2.09
C ILE A 28 19.08 3.76 3.41
N SER A 29 19.77 3.76 4.56
CA SER A 29 19.11 3.67 5.87
C SER A 29 18.25 4.90 6.15
N LYS A 30 18.80 6.09 5.88
CA LYS A 30 18.09 7.36 6.09
C LYS A 30 16.91 7.50 5.12
N ASP A 31 17.11 7.15 3.86
CA ASP A 31 16.05 7.28 2.85
C ASP A 31 14.94 6.25 3.03
N ARG A 32 15.27 5.05 3.52
CA ARG A 32 14.26 4.07 3.93
C ARG A 32 13.42 4.56 5.11
N GLU A 33 14.04 5.22 6.08
CA GLU A 33 13.32 5.81 7.22
C GLU A 33 12.41 6.97 6.78
N LEU A 34 12.90 7.84 5.89
CA LEU A 34 12.10 8.91 5.28
C LEU A 34 10.91 8.35 4.49
N LEU A 35 11.13 7.33 3.66
CA LEU A 35 10.07 6.67 2.90
C LEU A 35 9.03 6.06 3.84
N LYS A 36 9.46 5.39 4.92
CA LYS A 36 8.54 4.82 5.93
C LYS A 36 7.70 5.91 6.60
N LYS A 37 8.32 7.02 7.01
CA LYS A 37 7.61 8.17 7.61
C LYS A 37 6.60 8.75 6.63
N GLU A 38 6.96 8.89 5.37
CA GLU A 38 6.07 9.43 4.34
C GLU A 38 4.89 8.49 4.05
N CYS A 39 5.13 7.17 3.93
CA CYS A 39 4.05 6.20 3.82
C CYS A 39 3.10 6.26 5.01
N GLN A 40 3.62 6.34 6.24
CA GLN A 40 2.80 6.49 7.44
C GLN A 40 1.99 7.79 7.42
N ARG A 41 2.57 8.89 6.94
CA ARG A 41 1.89 10.18 6.77
C ARG A 41 0.75 10.06 5.77
N LEU A 42 0.98 9.46 4.60
CA LEU A 42 -0.02 9.27 3.55
C LEU A 42 -1.17 8.36 4.00
N ILE A 43 -0.86 7.29 4.75
CA ILE A 43 -1.87 6.39 5.34
C ILE A 43 -2.75 7.17 6.31
N LYS A 44 -2.16 7.94 7.23
CA LYS A 44 -2.93 8.76 8.18
C LYS A 44 -3.77 9.82 7.47
N LEU A 45 -3.19 10.48 6.47
CA LEU A 45 -3.87 11.51 5.68
C LEU A 45 -5.11 10.96 4.96
N ASN A 46 -5.07 9.68 4.57
CA ASN A 46 -6.10 8.99 3.80
C ASN A 46 -6.78 7.87 4.60
N GLU A 47 -6.84 7.99 5.91
CA GLU A 47 -7.35 6.93 6.80
C GLU A 47 -8.80 6.55 6.47
N ILE A 48 -9.67 7.53 6.24
CA ILE A 48 -11.09 7.32 5.95
C ILE A 48 -11.30 6.47 4.67
N PRO A 49 -10.79 6.86 3.47
CA PRO A 49 -10.95 6.04 2.27
C PRO A 49 -10.29 4.66 2.41
N LEU A 50 -9.17 4.55 3.11
CA LEU A 50 -8.51 3.26 3.36
C LEU A 50 -9.35 2.35 4.25
N ILE A 51 -10.02 2.89 5.28
CA ILE A 51 -10.97 2.13 6.11
C ILE A 51 -12.12 1.62 5.25
N LYS A 52 -12.69 2.43 4.36
CA LYS A 52 -13.78 2.01 3.46
C LYS A 52 -13.36 0.93 2.47
N ILE A 53 -12.14 1.02 1.94
CA ILE A 53 -11.54 -0.05 1.13
C ILE A 53 -11.39 -1.34 1.95
N ALA A 54 -10.88 -1.25 3.18
CA ALA A 54 -10.70 -2.40 4.06
C ALA A 54 -12.03 -3.04 4.48
N GLU A 55 -13.05 -2.24 4.83
CA GLU A 55 -14.41 -2.72 5.13
C GLU A 55 -14.98 -3.50 3.94
N LYS A 56 -14.96 -2.92 2.73
CA LYS A 56 -15.52 -3.57 1.54
C LYS A 56 -14.76 -4.85 1.19
N LEU A 57 -13.43 -4.84 1.30
CA LEU A 57 -12.59 -6.02 1.11
C LEU A 57 -12.89 -7.11 2.17
N PHE A 58 -13.12 -6.72 3.43
CA PHE A 58 -13.44 -7.65 4.50
C PHE A 58 -14.75 -8.42 4.23
N TYR A 59 -15.78 -7.73 3.76
CA TYR A 59 -17.07 -8.34 3.43
C TYR A 59 -17.03 -9.15 2.13
N GLN A 60 -16.47 -8.59 1.06
CA GLN A 60 -16.53 -9.21 -0.27
C GLN A 60 -15.41 -10.22 -0.54
N LYS A 61 -14.36 -10.25 0.30
CA LYS A 61 -13.15 -11.08 0.16
C LYS A 61 -12.33 -10.85 -1.12
N LYS A 62 -12.83 -10.03 -2.04
CA LYS A 62 -12.20 -9.54 -3.26
C LYS A 62 -12.67 -8.11 -3.48
N LEU A 63 -11.85 -7.30 -4.12
CA LEU A 63 -12.19 -5.92 -4.42
C LEU A 63 -11.85 -5.65 -5.89
N SER A 64 -12.81 -5.17 -6.66
CA SER A 64 -12.56 -4.81 -8.06
C SER A 64 -12.01 -3.38 -8.16
N ARG A 65 -11.40 -3.06 -9.30
CA ARG A 65 -10.97 -1.69 -9.59
C ARG A 65 -12.14 -0.69 -9.55
N ALA A 66 -13.33 -1.11 -9.99
CA ALA A 66 -14.52 -0.27 -9.98
C ALA A 66 -14.94 0.10 -8.55
N ASP A 67 -14.87 -0.85 -7.62
CA ASP A 67 -15.17 -0.62 -6.20
C ASP A 67 -14.24 0.40 -5.56
N VAL A 68 -12.93 0.31 -5.86
CA VAL A 68 -11.94 1.26 -5.36
C VAL A 68 -12.22 2.67 -5.92
N ILE A 69 -12.52 2.78 -7.21
CA ILE A 69 -12.84 4.07 -7.84
C ILE A 69 -14.10 4.68 -7.23
N GLU A 70 -15.14 3.88 -6.98
CA GLU A 70 -16.36 4.32 -6.32
C GLU A 70 -16.08 4.84 -4.90
N ILE A 71 -15.29 4.11 -4.11
CA ILE A 71 -14.90 4.54 -2.77
C ILE A 71 -14.13 5.86 -2.82
N ILE A 72 -13.16 6.00 -3.73
CA ILE A 72 -12.37 7.23 -3.87
C ILE A 72 -13.23 8.41 -4.33
N LYS A 73 -14.29 8.18 -5.13
CA LYS A 73 -15.24 9.24 -5.49
C LYS A 73 -16.03 9.74 -4.29
N ASN A 74 -16.48 8.83 -3.42
CA ASN A 74 -17.27 9.15 -2.22
C ASN A 74 -16.41 9.67 -1.06
N TYR A 75 -15.15 9.24 -1.01
CA TYR A 75 -14.16 9.61 0.00
C TYR A 75 -12.85 10.02 -0.71
N PRO A 76 -12.77 11.27 -1.21
CA PRO A 76 -11.61 11.74 -1.96
C PRO A 76 -10.31 11.64 -1.19
N LEU A 77 -9.23 11.26 -1.90
CA LEU A 77 -7.89 11.26 -1.35
C LEU A 77 -7.43 12.70 -1.05
N LYS A 78 -6.79 12.88 0.09
CA LYS A 78 -6.21 14.14 0.55
C LYS A 78 -4.74 14.21 0.10
N LYS A 79 -4.31 15.39 -0.34
CA LYS A 79 -2.96 15.71 -0.82
C LYS A 79 -2.09 16.25 0.31
#